data_AF-A0A7T3V5U9-F1
#
_entry.id   AF-A0A7T3V5U9-F1
#
_cell.length_a   1.000
_cell.length_b   1.000
_cell.length_c   1.000
_cell.angle_alpha   90.00
_cell.angle_beta   90.00
_cell.angle_gamma   90.00
#
_symmetry.space_group_name_H-M   'P 1'
#
loop_
_entity.id
_entity.type
_entity.pdbx_description
1 polymer ?
#
loop_
_entity_poly.entity_id
_entity_poly.type
_entity_poly.pdbx_seq_one_letter_code
_entity_poly.pdbx_strand_id
1 'polypeptide(L)'
;MKKYFILSIISVVFSLVSCNSLFDSVLKKDTKILNSSSHTVTFTLENYNAESYTLALGESITKNLYSDPRLIFVNNPRVSVSYDDSLVTIHDSIKYSYTFTNLLGKKVIISEEGNYLGDTYGYTLTLDGQQQRTANVYSPNPKFTCFLDDTSTDVSDFVIITKN
;
A
#
# COMPACT_ATOMS: atom_id res chain seq x y z
N MET A 1 16.99 14.08 -54.54
CA MET A 1 17.15 14.66 -53.18
C MET A 1 15.82 14.92 -52.43
N LYS A 2 14.63 14.66 -53.00
CA LYS A 2 13.35 14.89 -52.28
C LYS A 2 12.88 13.73 -51.36
N LYS A 3 13.40 12.51 -51.52
CA LYS A 3 12.95 11.32 -50.77
C LYS A 3 13.58 11.18 -49.37
N TYR A 4 14.77 11.72 -49.17
CA TYR A 4 15.48 11.66 -47.87
C TYR A 4 15.01 12.71 -46.87
N PHE A 5 14.45 13.83 -47.35
CA PHE A 5 13.92 14.91 -46.50
C PHE A 5 12.61 14.51 -45.80
N ILE A 6 11.81 13.65 -46.45
CA ILE A 6 10.55 13.14 -45.87
C ILE A 6 10.85 12.13 -44.75
N LEU A 7 11.88 11.28 -44.90
CA LEU A 7 12.29 10.34 -43.85
C LEU A 7 12.81 11.05 -42.60
N SER A 8 13.56 12.15 -42.75
CA SER A 8 14.04 12.93 -41.59
C SER A 8 12.91 13.63 -40.83
N ILE A 9 11.88 14.11 -41.52
CA ILE A 9 10.72 14.74 -40.87
C ILE A 9 9.91 13.68 -40.09
N ILE A 10 9.71 12.49 -40.66
CA ILE A 10 8.98 11.40 -39.98
C ILE A 10 9.73 10.96 -38.70
N SER A 11 11.07 10.86 -38.75
CA SER A 11 11.88 10.50 -37.57
C SER A 11 11.78 11.54 -36.44
N VAL A 12 11.72 12.83 -36.77
CA VAL A 12 11.57 13.90 -35.76
C VAL A 12 10.16 13.88 -35.16
N VAL A 13 9.13 13.66 -35.99
CA VAL A 13 7.74 13.55 -35.51
C VAL A 13 7.57 12.33 -34.59
N PHE A 14 8.14 11.17 -34.92
CA PHE A 14 8.10 9.98 -34.06
C PHE A 14 8.85 10.17 -32.74
N SER A 15 9.96 10.92 -32.73
CA SER A 15 10.69 11.24 -31.48
C SER A 15 9.95 12.22 -30.57
N LEU A 16 9.03 13.03 -31.11
CA LEU A 16 8.18 13.93 -30.31
C LEU A 16 7.01 13.17 -29.68
N VAL A 17 6.45 12.14 -30.32
CA VAL A 17 5.36 11.33 -29.73
C VAL A 17 5.85 10.54 -28.51
N SER A 18 7.12 10.10 -28.50
CA SER A 18 7.73 9.43 -27.35
C SER A 18 8.10 10.37 -26.20
N CYS A 19 8.02 11.69 -26.40
CA CYS A 19 8.30 12.68 -25.36
C CYS A 19 7.05 13.08 -24.57
N ASN A 20 5.85 12.82 -25.10
CA ASN A 20 4.58 13.17 -24.46
C ASN A 20 4.41 12.53 -23.06
N SER A 21 4.88 11.30 -22.86
CA SER A 21 4.79 10.64 -21.54
C SER A 21 5.63 11.30 -20.45
N LEU A 22 6.73 11.96 -20.82
CA LEU A 22 7.55 12.75 -19.88
C LEU A 22 6.95 14.13 -19.61
N PHE A 23 6.19 14.70 -20.55
CA PHE A 23 5.46 15.96 -20.34
C PHE A 23 4.17 15.76 -19.53
N ASP A 24 3.48 14.62 -19.70
CA ASP A 24 2.25 14.30 -18.96
C ASP A 24 2.49 14.12 -17.44
N SER A 25 3.70 13.75 -17.02
CA SER A 25 4.03 13.71 -15.59
C SER A 25 4.26 15.09 -14.97
N VAL A 26 4.58 16.10 -15.79
CA VAL A 26 4.96 17.46 -15.37
C VAL A 26 3.78 18.42 -15.43
N LEU A 27 2.71 18.08 -16.15
CA LEU A 27 1.50 18.88 -16.21
C LEU A 27 0.47 18.38 -15.21
N LYS A 28 -0.20 19.33 -14.55
CA LYS A 28 -1.34 18.99 -13.71
C LYS A 28 -2.56 18.73 -14.59
N LYS A 29 -3.37 17.75 -14.18
CA LYS A 29 -4.65 17.42 -14.80
C LYS A 29 -5.69 17.12 -13.73
N ASP A 30 -6.96 17.22 -14.12
CA ASP A 30 -8.05 16.90 -13.22
C ASP A 30 -8.09 15.40 -13.00
N THR A 31 -7.69 15.01 -11.79
CA THR A 31 -7.56 13.63 -11.36
C THR A 31 -8.67 13.32 -10.38
N LYS A 32 -9.46 12.29 -10.68
CA LYS A 32 -10.47 11.76 -9.79
C LYS A 32 -9.82 10.77 -8.83
N ILE A 33 -9.97 10.99 -7.52
CA ILE A 33 -9.59 10.03 -6.48
C ILE A 33 -10.87 9.37 -6.00
N LEU A 34 -11.00 8.07 -6.24
CA LEU A 34 -12.15 7.24 -5.87
C LEU A 34 -11.77 6.30 -4.73
N ASN A 35 -12.59 6.28 -3.67
CA ASN A 35 -12.50 5.24 -2.66
C ASN A 35 -13.38 4.04 -3.05
N SER A 36 -12.76 2.94 -3.47
CA SER A 36 -13.40 1.65 -3.70
C SER A 36 -13.10 0.63 -2.61
N SER A 37 -12.40 1.02 -1.55
CA SER A 37 -12.14 0.17 -0.39
C SER A 37 -13.37 0.07 0.52
N SER A 38 -13.47 -1.01 1.28
CA SER A 38 -14.55 -1.25 2.23
C SER A 38 -14.53 -0.31 3.45
N HIS A 39 -13.50 0.54 3.56
CA HIS A 39 -13.26 1.43 4.69
C HIS A 39 -13.51 2.89 4.33
N THR A 40 -13.89 3.70 5.32
CA THR A 40 -13.74 5.15 5.22
C THR A 40 -12.25 5.48 5.32
N VAL A 41 -11.72 6.17 4.32
CA VAL A 41 -10.30 6.52 4.25
C VAL A 41 -10.10 8.01 4.46
N THR A 42 -9.12 8.36 5.28
CA THR A 42 -8.65 9.74 5.43
C THR A 42 -7.21 9.82 4.93
N PHE A 43 -6.91 10.79 4.08
CA PHE A 43 -5.58 10.98 3.52
C PHE A 43 -5.25 12.45 3.26
N THR A 44 -3.96 12.72 3.11
CA THR A 44 -3.44 14.00 2.60
C THR A 44 -2.71 13.75 1.28
N LEU A 45 -2.52 14.81 0.49
CA LEU A 45 -1.79 14.75 -0.77
C LEU A 45 -0.38 15.31 -0.56
N GLU A 46 0.65 14.50 -0.76
CA GLU A 46 2.04 14.93 -0.57
C GLU A 46 2.39 16.03 -1.58
N ASN A 47 3.06 17.10 -1.12
CA ASN A 47 3.43 18.28 -1.91
C ASN A 47 2.25 19.18 -2.35
N TYR A 48 1.05 18.96 -1.82
CA TYR A 48 -0.10 19.86 -1.96
C TYR A 48 -0.42 20.49 -0.61
N ASN A 49 -1.52 21.26 -0.54
CA ASN A 49 -2.00 21.81 0.73
C ASN A 49 -2.18 20.69 1.77
N ALA A 50 -1.88 20.97 3.03
CA ALA A 50 -2.02 20.04 4.16
C ALA A 50 -3.49 19.76 4.55
N GLU A 51 -4.42 19.89 3.60
CA GLU A 51 -5.83 19.59 3.79
C GLU A 51 -6.02 18.07 3.82
N SER A 52 -6.71 17.58 4.85
CA SER A 52 -7.11 16.17 4.94
C SER A 52 -8.41 15.97 4.18
N TYR A 53 -8.45 14.93 3.34
CA TYR A 53 -9.64 14.47 2.65
C TYR A 53 -10.14 13.19 3.28
N THR A 54 -11.45 13.09 3.48
CA THR A 54 -12.11 11.88 3.98
C THR A 54 -13.12 11.42 2.95
N LEU A 55 -13.03 10.15 2.54
CA LEU A 55 -13.93 9.53 1.57
C LEU A 55 -14.53 8.26 2.18
N ALA A 56 -15.85 8.16 2.24
CA ALA A 56 -16.55 6.91 2.49
C ALA A 56 -16.46 5.97 1.27
N LEU A 57 -16.90 4.72 1.42
CA LEU A 57 -16.96 3.76 0.31
C LEU A 57 -17.80 4.33 -0.85
N GLY A 58 -17.23 4.31 -2.05
CA GLY A 58 -17.84 4.78 -3.29
C GLY A 58 -17.73 6.30 -3.51
N GLU A 59 -17.25 7.06 -2.53
CA GLU A 59 -17.07 8.51 -2.67
C GLU A 59 -15.82 8.85 -3.48
N SER A 60 -15.84 10.03 -4.09
CA SER A 60 -14.71 10.52 -4.86
C SER A 60 -14.57 12.04 -4.79
N ILE A 61 -13.36 12.51 -4.99
CA ILE A 61 -13.04 13.93 -5.19
C ILE A 61 -12.28 14.09 -6.50
N THR A 62 -12.43 15.26 -7.13
CA THR A 62 -11.62 15.64 -8.30
C THR A 62 -10.71 16.80 -7.91
N LYS A 63 -9.43 16.68 -8.23
CA LYS A 63 -8.40 17.68 -7.92
C LYS A 63 -7.46 17.84 -9.10
N ASN A 64 -6.92 19.04 -9.27
CA ASN A 64 -5.92 19.32 -10.30
C ASN A 64 -4.52 18.92 -9.79
N LEU A 65 -4.04 17.74 -10.21
CA LEU A 65 -2.86 17.07 -9.66
C LEU A 65 -1.88 16.68 -10.77
N TYR A 66 -0.59 16.58 -10.43
CA TYR A 66 0.40 15.86 -11.23
C TYR A 66 0.06 14.38 -11.32
N SER A 67 0.60 13.69 -12.32
CA SER A 67 0.46 12.25 -12.46
C SER A 67 0.99 11.50 -11.22
N ASP A 68 0.33 10.40 -10.88
CA ASP A 68 0.61 9.53 -9.72
C ASP A 68 0.80 10.29 -8.39
N PRO A 69 -0.18 11.09 -7.95
CA PRO A 69 -0.06 11.88 -6.74
C PRO A 69 0.08 10.96 -5.52
N ARG A 70 1.05 11.22 -4.66
CA ARG A 70 1.26 10.38 -3.47
C ARG A 70 0.24 10.71 -2.38
N LEU A 71 -0.59 9.73 -2.07
CA LEU A 71 -1.55 9.78 -0.95
C LEU A 71 -0.86 9.30 0.34
N ILE A 72 -0.97 10.10 1.39
CA ILE A 72 -0.51 9.75 2.73
C ILE A 72 -1.75 9.47 3.59
N PHE A 73 -2.00 8.19 3.87
CA PHE A 73 -3.16 7.75 4.65
C PHE A 73 -2.97 7.97 6.15
N VAL A 74 -4.01 8.48 6.80
CA VAL A 74 -4.10 8.56 8.26
C VAL A 74 -4.40 7.18 8.81
N ASN A 75 -3.66 6.76 9.84
CA ASN A 75 -3.81 5.45 10.53
C ASN A 75 -3.68 4.19 9.65
N ASN A 76 -3.27 4.34 8.38
CA ASN A 76 -2.96 3.25 7.45
C ASN A 76 -4.07 2.17 7.38
N PRO A 77 -5.24 2.47 6.78
CA PRO A 77 -6.49 1.70 6.92
C PRO A 77 -6.52 0.38 6.13
N ARG A 78 -5.39 -0.28 5.91
CA ARG A 78 -5.26 -1.52 5.10
C ARG A 78 -5.77 -1.35 3.67
N VAL A 79 -5.35 -0.27 3.02
CA VAL A 79 -5.68 0.03 1.62
C VAL A 79 -4.42 0.14 0.76
N SER A 80 -4.60 -0.10 -0.54
CA SER A 80 -3.62 0.14 -1.59
C SER A 80 -4.20 1.06 -2.65
N VAL A 81 -3.30 1.60 -3.48
CA VAL A 81 -3.64 2.62 -4.50
C VAL A 81 -3.18 2.14 -5.86
N SER A 82 -4.05 2.28 -6.85
CA SER A 82 -3.71 2.12 -8.26
C SER A 82 -3.93 3.43 -9.00
N TYR A 83 -3.11 3.66 -10.02
CA TYR A 83 -3.16 4.87 -10.83
C TYR A 83 -3.44 4.48 -12.28
N ASP A 84 -4.39 5.19 -12.89
CA ASP A 84 -4.75 5.07 -14.30
C ASP A 84 -5.02 6.46 -14.86
N ASP A 85 -4.01 7.03 -15.52
CA ASP A 85 -4.01 8.38 -16.08
C ASP A 85 -4.66 9.45 -15.17
N SER A 86 -5.97 9.68 -15.31
CA SER A 86 -6.76 10.70 -14.58
C SER A 86 -7.63 10.11 -13.46
N LEU A 87 -7.40 8.86 -13.06
CA LEU A 87 -8.09 8.14 -12.01
C LEU A 87 -7.10 7.53 -11.02
N VAL A 88 -7.28 7.85 -9.74
CA VAL A 88 -6.66 7.16 -8.61
C VAL A 88 -7.72 6.35 -7.91
N THR A 89 -7.51 5.05 -7.77
CA THR A 89 -8.46 4.15 -7.09
C THR A 89 -7.82 3.59 -5.82
N ILE A 90 -8.44 3.89 -4.68
CA ILE A 90 -8.09 3.32 -3.39
C ILE A 90 -8.91 2.04 -3.21
N HIS A 91 -8.26 0.92 -2.94
CA HIS A 91 -8.90 -0.39 -2.80
C HIS A 91 -8.37 -1.11 -1.56
N ASP A 92 -9.09 -2.13 -1.09
CA ASP A 92 -8.63 -2.94 0.04
C ASP A 92 -7.29 -3.60 -0.30
N SER A 93 -6.34 -3.57 0.64
CA SER A 93 -5.06 -4.26 0.49
C SER A 93 -5.28 -5.78 0.39
N ILE A 94 -4.42 -6.44 -0.38
CA ILE A 94 -4.41 -7.90 -0.44
C ILE A 94 -4.19 -8.47 0.96
N LYS A 95 -5.05 -9.41 1.33
CA LYS A 95 -5.07 -10.05 2.65
C LYS A 95 -4.57 -11.49 2.55
N TYR A 96 -3.59 -11.83 3.38
CA TYR A 96 -3.05 -13.17 3.51
C TYR A 96 -3.41 -13.74 4.89
N SER A 97 -3.80 -15.01 4.95
CA SER A 97 -4.07 -15.69 6.21
C SER A 97 -2.82 -16.40 6.69
N TYR A 98 -2.42 -16.17 7.94
CA TYR A 98 -1.30 -16.85 8.58
C TYR A 98 -1.76 -17.55 9.84
N THR A 99 -1.22 -18.75 10.07
CA THR A 99 -1.37 -19.50 11.31
C THR A 99 -0.09 -19.35 12.12
N PHE A 100 -0.24 -19.02 13.41
CA PHE A 100 0.84 -18.84 14.36
C PHE A 100 0.66 -19.85 15.50
N THR A 101 1.68 -20.65 15.76
CA THR A 101 1.68 -21.68 16.81
C THR A 101 2.83 -21.45 17.77
N ASN A 102 2.50 -21.16 19.02
CA ASN A 102 3.47 -21.01 20.10
C ASN A 102 3.80 -22.40 20.68
N LEU A 103 5.06 -22.82 20.61
CA LEU A 103 5.50 -24.11 21.16
C LEU A 103 5.89 -24.04 22.65
N LEU A 104 6.04 -22.83 23.20
CA LEU A 104 6.42 -22.62 24.58
C LEU A 104 5.23 -22.75 25.52
N GLY A 105 5.47 -23.11 26.78
CA GLY A 105 4.49 -22.99 27.86
C GLY A 105 4.27 -21.57 28.38
N LYS A 106 4.90 -20.56 27.75
CA LYS A 106 4.85 -19.14 28.12
C LYS A 106 4.15 -18.33 27.05
N LYS A 107 3.62 -17.17 27.42
CA LYS A 107 2.99 -16.23 26.49
C LYS A 107 4.02 -15.54 25.60
N VAL A 108 3.67 -15.40 24.31
CA VAL A 108 4.49 -14.76 23.28
C VAL A 108 3.71 -13.62 22.62
N ILE A 109 4.38 -12.49 22.41
CA ILE A 109 3.92 -11.39 21.57
C ILE A 109 4.60 -11.51 20.20
N ILE A 110 3.80 -11.42 19.16
CA ILE A 110 4.23 -11.47 17.76
C ILE A 110 3.85 -10.16 17.09
N SER A 111 4.81 -9.55 16.40
CA SER A 111 4.60 -8.37 15.56
C SER A 111 5.18 -8.60 14.16
N GLU A 112 4.83 -7.74 13.22
CA GLU A 112 5.40 -7.72 11.86
C GLU A 112 6.13 -6.38 11.67
N GLU A 113 7.34 -6.41 11.10
CA GLU A 113 8.24 -5.23 11.03
C GLU A 113 7.59 -4.01 10.37
N GLY A 114 6.72 -4.22 9.38
CA GLY A 114 5.99 -3.17 8.67
C GLY A 114 4.66 -2.79 9.32
N ASN A 115 4.31 -3.38 10.48
CA ASN A 115 3.03 -3.21 11.17
C ASN A 115 1.82 -3.65 10.34
N TYR A 116 2.00 -4.62 9.44
CA TYR A 116 0.97 -5.19 8.57
C TYR A 116 0.32 -6.48 9.09
N LEU A 117 0.62 -6.87 10.33
CA LEU A 117 -0.11 -7.91 11.05
C LEU A 117 -1.45 -7.37 11.56
N GLY A 118 -2.51 -8.17 11.41
CA GLY A 118 -3.85 -7.88 11.89
C GLY A 118 -4.60 -6.81 11.09
N ASP A 119 -5.91 -6.72 11.37
CA ASP A 119 -6.83 -5.84 10.66
C ASP A 119 -6.62 -4.35 11.00
N THR A 120 -5.89 -4.06 12.07
CA THR A 120 -5.54 -2.69 12.50
C THR A 120 -4.03 -2.45 12.38
N TYR A 121 -3.63 -1.27 11.90
CA TYR A 121 -2.22 -0.88 11.83
C TYR A 121 -1.53 -0.94 13.20
N GLY A 122 -0.36 -1.57 13.25
CA GLY A 122 0.41 -1.73 14.49
C GLY A 122 -0.12 -2.83 15.42
N TYR A 123 -1.08 -3.63 14.98
CA TYR A 123 -1.57 -4.74 15.79
C TYR A 123 -0.47 -5.78 16.05
N THR A 124 -0.42 -6.23 17.30
CA THR A 124 0.42 -7.33 17.76
C THR A 124 -0.45 -8.51 18.16
N LEU A 125 -0.05 -9.72 17.77
CA LEU A 125 -0.73 -10.95 18.15
C LEU A 125 -0.12 -11.49 19.45
N THR A 126 -0.94 -11.68 20.47
CA THR A 126 -0.54 -12.38 21.70
C THR A 126 -1.05 -13.82 21.66
N LEU A 127 -0.15 -14.77 21.89
CA LEU A 127 -0.43 -16.19 22.04
C LEU A 127 -0.08 -16.64 23.45
N ASP A 128 -1.03 -17.26 24.15
CA ASP A 128 -0.73 -17.97 25.39
C ASP A 128 0.12 -19.23 25.10
N GLY A 129 0.62 -19.86 26.16
CA GLY A 129 1.47 -21.05 26.04
C GLY A 129 0.76 -22.18 25.28
N GLN A 130 1.47 -22.81 24.35
CA GLN A 130 0.99 -23.94 23.53
C GLN A 130 -0.26 -23.61 22.70
N GLN A 131 -0.55 -22.33 22.46
CA GLN A 131 -1.70 -21.88 21.70
C GLN A 131 -1.39 -21.76 20.20
N GLN A 132 -2.42 -21.96 19.39
CA GLN A 132 -2.43 -21.62 17.98
C GLN A 132 -3.54 -20.61 17.67
N ARG A 133 -3.24 -19.61 16.83
CA ARG A 133 -4.25 -18.68 16.28
C ARG A 133 -3.96 -18.34 14.84
N THR A 134 -5.00 -17.93 14.12
CA THR A 134 -4.88 -17.32 12.80
C THR A 134 -4.97 -15.81 12.90
N ALA A 135 -4.23 -15.12 12.03
CA ALA A 135 -4.35 -13.67 11.86
C ALA A 135 -4.15 -13.30 10.39
N ASN A 136 -4.77 -12.20 9.99
CA ASN A 136 -4.58 -11.61 8.68
C ASN A 136 -3.26 -10.84 8.62
N VAL A 137 -2.61 -10.84 7.47
CA VAL A 137 -1.38 -10.11 7.20
C VAL A 137 -1.51 -9.44 5.83
N TYR A 138 -1.10 -8.18 5.76
CA TYR A 138 -1.31 -7.31 4.60
C TYR A 138 -0.01 -6.95 3.87
N SER A 139 1.09 -7.64 4.20
CA SER A 139 2.36 -7.57 3.46
C SER A 139 2.62 -8.87 2.68
N PRO A 140 3.14 -8.79 1.44
CA PRO A 140 3.36 -9.98 0.61
C PRO A 140 4.51 -10.85 1.14
N ASN A 141 5.52 -10.22 1.74
CA ASN A 141 6.70 -10.86 2.32
C ASN A 141 6.89 -10.36 3.77
N PRO A 142 6.04 -10.80 4.70
CA PRO A 142 6.11 -10.33 6.08
C PRO A 142 7.39 -10.81 6.76
N LYS A 143 7.90 -9.97 7.64
CA LYS A 143 8.95 -10.34 8.60
C LYS A 143 8.38 -10.24 10.00
N PHE A 144 8.33 -11.37 10.70
CA PHE A 144 7.78 -11.45 12.03
C PHE A 144 8.88 -11.41 13.09
N THR A 145 8.56 -10.78 14.21
CA THR A 145 9.39 -10.80 15.41
C THR A 145 8.56 -11.35 16.57
N CYS A 146 9.14 -12.28 17.33
CA CYS A 146 8.47 -12.97 18.42
C CYS A 146 9.24 -12.77 19.73
N PHE A 147 8.59 -12.21 20.74
CA PHE A 147 9.18 -11.98 22.06
C PHE A 147 8.31 -12.55 23.16
N LEU A 148 8.92 -12.95 24.28
CA LEU A 148 8.13 -13.25 25.48
C LEU A 148 7.43 -11.99 25.99
N ASP A 149 6.21 -12.12 26.52
CA ASP A 149 5.43 -10.98 27.05
C ASP A 149 6.13 -10.26 28.22
N ASP A 150 6.95 -11.00 28.98
CA ASP A 150 7.60 -10.54 30.21
C ASP A 150 9.04 -10.02 30.00
N THR A 151 9.63 -10.21 28.81
CA THR A 151 11.03 -9.89 28.53
C THR A 151 11.27 -9.53 27.07
N SER A 152 12.37 -8.85 26.75
CA SER A 152 12.80 -8.64 25.35
C SER A 152 13.53 -9.85 24.76
N THR A 153 13.21 -11.06 25.23
CA THR A 153 13.86 -12.30 24.78
C THR A 153 13.25 -12.76 23.47
N ASP A 154 14.05 -12.81 22.41
CA ASP A 154 13.62 -13.35 21.11
C ASP A 154 13.36 -14.86 21.24
N VAL A 155 12.19 -15.28 20.77
CA VAL A 155 11.73 -16.67 20.78
C VAL A 155 11.18 -17.10 19.42
N SER A 156 11.64 -16.47 18.33
CA SER A 156 11.17 -16.73 16.97
C SER A 156 11.31 -18.21 16.56
N ASP A 157 12.37 -18.89 17.01
CA ASP A 157 12.58 -20.32 16.76
C ASP A 157 11.53 -21.24 17.41
N PHE A 158 10.76 -20.72 18.38
CA PHE A 158 9.72 -21.46 19.09
C PHE A 158 8.30 -21.10 18.64
N VAL A 159 8.18 -20.30 17.58
CA VAL A 159 6.90 -19.96 16.97
C VAL A 159 6.89 -20.49 15.54
N ILE A 160 5.98 -21.43 15.26
CA ILE A 160 5.75 -21.88 13.88
C ILE A 160 4.79 -20.90 13.21
N ILE A 161 5.18 -20.38 12.05
CA ILE A 161 4.38 -19.43 11.28
C ILE A 161 4.17 -20.00 9.88
N THR A 162 2.92 -20.24 9.50
CA THR A 162 2.55 -20.86 8.22
C THR A 162 1.58 -19.96 7.48
N LYS A 163 1.86 -19.68 6.20
CA LYS A 163 0.92 -19.02 5.29
C LYS A 163 -0.10 -20.05 4.79
N ASN A 164 -1.39 -19.74 4.91
CA ASN A 164 -2.50 -20.57 4.44
C ASN A 164 -2.93 -20.17 3.02
#